data_AF-A0A967DX41-F1
#
_entry.id   AF-A0A967DX41-F1
#
_cell.length_a   1.000
_cell.length_b   1.000
_cell.length_c   1.000
_cell.angle_alpha   90.00
_cell.angle_beta   90.00
_cell.angle_gamma   90.00
#
_symmetry.space_group_name_H-M   'P 1'
#
loop_
_entity.id
_entity.type
_entity.pdbx_description
1 polymer ?
#
loop_
_entity_poly.entity_id
_entity_poly.type
_entity_poly.pdbx_seq_one_letter_code
_entity_poly.pdbx_strand_id
1 'polypeptide(L)'
;MDLGTDGWILELRPEGKVVCQYGVAMEDVMALMSDGTPEDLGTDEVAKQAKYFLQPAVNKYRAILLQSGFVEETETTDEFVAVTFSRTVDLQNRQKLEDLLRWCCREIGRAS
;
A
#
# COMPACT_ATOMS: atom_id res chain seq x y z
N MET A 1 -3.67 6.21 9.35
CA MET A 1 -4.79 7.06 8.89
C MET A 1 -5.24 6.51 7.56
N ASP A 2 -6.53 6.27 7.39
CA ASP A 2 -7.06 5.97 6.07
C ASP A 2 -6.87 7.19 5.16
N LEU A 3 -6.27 6.98 3.99
CA LEU A 3 -6.08 8.06 3.01
C LEU A 3 -7.36 8.34 2.22
N GLY A 4 -8.38 7.47 2.23
CA GLY A 4 -9.65 7.72 1.55
C GLY A 4 -10.28 6.46 0.96
N THR A 5 -11.18 6.62 -0.01
CA THR A 5 -12.00 5.53 -0.57
C THR A 5 -11.25 4.48 -1.39
N ASP A 6 -10.00 4.73 -1.75
CA ASP A 6 -9.19 3.83 -2.58
C ASP A 6 -8.40 2.81 -1.74
N GLY A 7 -8.70 2.63 -0.44
CA GLY A 7 -8.09 1.61 0.43
C GLY A 7 -6.62 1.84 0.80
N TRP A 8 -6.09 3.03 0.53
CA TRP A 8 -4.73 3.42 0.88
C TRP A 8 -4.63 3.78 2.36
N ILE A 9 -3.55 3.37 3.01
CA ILE A 9 -3.26 3.67 4.41
C ILE A 9 -2.00 4.54 4.49
N LEU A 10 -2.07 5.63 5.25
CA LEU A 10 -0.91 6.44 5.64
C LEU A 10 -0.54 6.15 7.09
N GLU A 11 0.71 5.75 7.30
CA GLU A 11 1.26 5.46 8.61
C GLU A 11 2.53 6.29 8.86
N LEU A 12 2.70 6.75 10.10
CA LEU A 12 3.99 7.24 10.61
C LEU A 12 4.50 6.20 11.59
N ARG A 13 5.59 5.52 11.24
CA ARG A 13 6.19 4.49 12.08
C ARG A 13 7.22 5.08 13.06
N PRO A 14 7.37 4.48 14.27
CA PRO A 14 8.24 5.01 15.33
C PRO A 14 9.72 5.14 14.93
N GLU A 15 10.20 4.34 13.98
CA GLU A 15 11.56 4.38 13.43
C GLU A 15 11.82 5.59 12.52
N GLY A 16 10.87 6.51 12.39
CA GLY A 16 11.00 7.70 11.55
C GLY A 16 10.75 7.40 10.08
N LYS A 17 9.70 6.63 9.77
CA LYS A 17 9.26 6.36 8.40
C LYS A 17 7.83 6.82 8.20
N VAL A 18 7.57 7.56 7.14
CA VAL A 18 6.22 7.74 6.60
C VAL A 18 5.98 6.64 5.57
N VAL A 19 4.88 5.92 5.69
CA VAL A 19 4.51 4.79 4.83
C VAL A 19 3.15 5.04 4.21
N CYS A 20 3.07 5.00 2.88
CA CYS A 20 1.83 4.90 2.12
C CYS A 20 1.67 3.46 1.65
N GLN A 21 0.60 2.79 2.05
CA GLN A 21 0.41 1.36 1.81
C GLN A 21 -0.92 1.11 1.10
N TYR A 22 -0.91 0.17 0.17
CA TYR A 22 -2.10 -0.41 -0.42
C TYR A 22 -1.99 -1.93 -0.40
N GLY A 23 -3.00 -2.63 0.12
CA GLY A 23 -2.95 -4.07 0.30
C GLY A 23 -4.32 -4.73 0.23
N VAL A 24 -4.29 -6.06 0.16
CA VAL A 24 -5.46 -6.93 0.08
C VAL A 24 -5.25 -8.12 1.02
N ALA A 25 -6.32 -8.57 1.67
CA ALA A 25 -6.27 -9.78 2.46
C ALA A 25 -6.14 -11.00 1.55
N MET A 26 -5.38 -12.01 1.97
CA MET A 26 -5.22 -13.26 1.21
C MET A 26 -6.57 -13.97 1.01
N GLU A 27 -7.46 -13.88 2.01
CA GLU A 27 -8.83 -14.42 1.95
C GLU A 27 -9.64 -13.80 0.79
N ASP A 28 -9.56 -12.49 0.60
CA ASP A 28 -10.28 -11.79 -0.48
C ASP A 28 -9.78 -12.24 -1.86
N VAL A 29 -8.47 -12.45 -2.00
CA VAL A 29 -7.87 -12.95 -3.25
C VAL A 29 -8.30 -14.38 -3.51
N MET A 30 -8.31 -15.24 -2.49
CA MET A 30 -8.81 -16.62 -2.62
C MET A 30 -10.29 -16.64 -3.02
N ALA A 31 -11.12 -15.79 -2.41
CA ALA A 31 -12.54 -15.66 -2.75
C ALA A 31 -12.75 -15.16 -4.20
N LEU A 32 -11.90 -14.26 -4.69
CA LEU A 32 -11.92 -13.79 -6.08
C LEU A 32 -11.51 -14.87 -7.09
N MET A 33 -10.60 -15.76 -6.70
CA MET A 33 -10.08 -16.83 -7.58
C MET A 33 -10.94 -18.09 -7.60
N SER A 34 -11.64 -18.39 -6.49
CA SER A 34 -12.50 -19.56 -6.39
C SER A 34 -13.86 -19.24 -7.02
N ASP A 35 -14.08 -19.67 -8.26
CA ASP A 35 -15.36 -19.54 -9.01
C ASP A 35 -16.47 -20.46 -8.44
N GLY A 36 -16.55 -20.56 -7.11
CA GLY A 36 -17.42 -21.48 -6.38
C GLY A 36 -16.86 -22.90 -6.18
N THR A 37 -15.65 -23.19 -6.66
CA THR A 37 -14.98 -24.49 -6.44
C THR A 37 -13.81 -24.37 -5.46
N PRO A 38 -13.72 -25.23 -4.44
CA PRO A 38 -12.58 -25.26 -3.52
C PRO A 38 -11.39 -25.92 -4.22
N GLU A 39 -10.70 -25.17 -5.08
CA GLU A 39 -9.35 -25.54 -5.52
C GLU A 39 -8.34 -25.12 -4.45
N ASP A 40 -7.44 -26.03 -4.10
CA ASP A 40 -6.33 -25.78 -3.19
C ASP A 40 -5.27 -24.95 -3.93
N LEU A 41 -5.49 -23.63 -3.96
CA LEU A 41 -4.58 -22.69 -4.58
C LEU A 41 -3.35 -22.54 -3.68
N GLY A 42 -2.19 -22.96 -4.17
CA GLY A 42 -0.93 -22.78 -3.44
C GLY A 42 -0.65 -21.30 -3.13
N THR A 43 -0.09 -21.03 -1.95
CA THR A 43 0.21 -19.67 -1.44
C THR A 43 0.96 -18.79 -2.44
N ASP A 44 1.87 -19.38 -3.22
CA ASP A 44 2.64 -18.67 -4.25
C ASP A 44 1.76 -18.14 -5.39
N GLU A 45 0.74 -18.90 -5.81
CA GLU A 45 -0.17 -18.49 -6.88
C GLU A 45 -1.12 -17.41 -6.37
N VAL A 46 -1.64 -17.54 -5.14
CA VAL A 46 -2.48 -16.50 -4.51
C VAL A 46 -1.68 -15.20 -4.32
N ALA A 47 -0.44 -15.28 -3.83
CA ALA A 47 0.41 -14.10 -3.66
C ALA A 47 0.73 -13.42 -5.00
N LYS A 48 0.89 -14.20 -6.07
CA LYS A 48 1.09 -13.67 -7.43
C LYS A 48 -0.16 -12.96 -7.93
N GLN A 49 -1.35 -13.54 -7.75
CA GLN A 49 -2.61 -12.90 -8.13
C GLN A 49 -2.88 -11.64 -7.32
N ALA A 50 -2.59 -11.66 -6.02
CA ALA A 50 -2.67 -10.48 -5.16
C ALA A 50 -1.80 -9.33 -5.72
N LYS A 51 -0.56 -9.60 -6.11
CA LYS A 51 0.33 -8.58 -6.71
C LYS A 51 -0.24 -8.01 -8.02
N TYR A 52 -0.88 -8.83 -8.86
CA TYR A 52 -1.55 -8.34 -10.08
C TYR A 52 -2.78 -7.49 -9.75
N PHE A 53 -3.56 -7.88 -8.74
CA PHE A 53 -4.72 -7.15 -8.28
C PHE A 53 -4.37 -5.76 -7.74
N LEU A 54 -3.23 -5.63 -7.04
CA LEU A 54 -2.78 -4.36 -6.47
C LEU A 54 -2.22 -3.38 -7.52
N GLN A 55 -1.70 -3.87 -8.65
CA GLN A 55 -1.00 -3.05 -9.65
C GLN A 55 -1.79 -1.84 -10.17
N PRO A 56 -3.07 -1.94 -10.53
CA PRO A 56 -3.82 -0.78 -11.03
C PRO A 56 -3.86 0.39 -10.03
N ALA A 57 -4.17 0.12 -8.76
CA ALA A 57 -4.23 1.13 -7.71
C ALA A 57 -2.84 1.68 -7.39
N VAL A 58 -1.83 0.82 -7.33
CA VAL A 58 -0.43 1.21 -7.09
C VAL A 58 0.12 2.09 -8.21
N ASN A 59 -0.06 1.68 -9.47
CA ASN A 59 0.50 2.37 -10.63
C ASN A 59 -0.05 3.79 -10.81
N LYS A 60 -1.27 4.07 -10.30
CA LYS A 60 -1.87 5.42 -10.28
C LYS A 60 -0.98 6.45 -9.59
N TYR A 61 -0.30 6.06 -8.50
CA TYR A 61 0.49 6.97 -7.66
C TYR A 61 2.00 6.63 -7.63
N ARG A 62 2.40 5.49 -8.18
CA ARG A 62 3.79 5.00 -8.16
C ARG A 62 4.80 6.05 -8.61
N ALA A 63 4.56 6.69 -9.76
CA ALA A 63 5.50 7.66 -10.32
C ALA A 63 5.71 8.86 -9.39
N ILE A 64 4.62 9.43 -8.85
CA ILE A 64 4.70 10.62 -7.98
C ILE A 64 5.33 10.29 -6.63
N LEU A 65 5.07 9.10 -6.08
CA LEU A 65 5.68 8.62 -4.83
C LEU A 65 7.19 8.42 -4.98
N LEU A 66 7.63 7.71 -6.03
CA LEU A 66 9.05 7.48 -6.29
C LEU A 66 9.81 8.80 -6.54
N GLN A 67 9.24 9.71 -7.34
CA GLN A 67 9.84 11.04 -7.58
C GLN A 67 9.91 11.88 -6.30
N SER A 68 9.01 11.65 -5.35
CA SER A 68 8.98 12.33 -4.05
C SER A 68 9.92 11.69 -3.02
N GLY A 69 10.73 10.71 -3.43
CA GLY A 69 11.76 10.08 -2.60
C GLY A 69 11.25 8.97 -1.70
N PHE A 70 10.08 8.40 -1.99
CA PHE A 70 9.68 7.13 -1.39
C PHE A 70 10.38 5.97 -2.07
N VAL A 71 10.60 4.90 -1.31
CA VAL A 71 11.09 3.60 -1.78
C VAL A 71 9.93 2.63 -1.77
N GLU A 72 9.76 1.91 -2.88
CA GLU A 72 8.72 0.90 -3.01
C GLU A 72 9.22 -0.46 -2.55
N GLU A 73 8.41 -1.13 -1.73
CA GLU A 73 8.63 -2.49 -1.26
C GLU A 73 7.31 -3.27 -1.37
N THR A 74 7.40 -4.60 -1.43
CA THR A 74 6.22 -5.47 -1.37
C THR A 74 6.33 -6.32 -0.11
N GLU A 75 5.31 -6.22 0.72
CA GLU A 75 5.14 -7.05 1.91
C GLU A 75 4.18 -8.18 1.59
N THR A 76 4.55 -9.40 1.97
CA THR A 76 3.76 -10.61 1.75
C THR A 76 3.83 -11.42 3.03
N THR A 77 2.66 -11.68 3.61
CA THR A 77 2.47 -12.52 4.78
C THR A 77 1.39 -13.55 4.47
N ASP A 78 1.16 -14.48 5.40
CA ASP A 78 0.05 -15.43 5.27
C ASP A 78 -1.32 -14.74 5.35
N GLU A 79 -1.38 -13.51 5.88
CA GLU A 79 -2.62 -12.76 6.08
C GLU A 79 -2.92 -11.80 4.92
N PHE A 80 -1.91 -11.16 4.35
CA PHE A 80 -2.08 -10.12 3.34
C PHE A 80 -0.91 -9.98 2.37
N VAL A 81 -1.19 -9.34 1.24
CA VAL A 81 -0.16 -8.79 0.36
C VAL A 81 -0.36 -7.29 0.25
N ALA A 82 0.71 -6.53 0.41
CA ALA A 82 0.68 -5.08 0.31
C ALA A 82 1.88 -4.53 -0.44
N VAL A 83 1.67 -3.45 -1.19
CA VAL A 83 2.73 -2.60 -1.70
C VAL A 83 2.87 -1.41 -0.77
N THR A 84 4.08 -1.17 -0.31
CA THR A 84 4.40 -0.07 0.60
C THR A 84 5.35 0.89 -0.10
N PHE A 85 5.09 2.18 0.09
CA PHE A 85 6.00 3.26 -0.27
C PHE A 85 6.46 3.89 1.03
N SER A 86 7.74 3.72 1.37
CA SER A 86 8.31 4.22 2.62
C SER A 86 9.33 5.33 2.37
N ARG A 87 9.32 6.35 3.23
CA ARG A 87 10.31 7.44 3.21
C ARG A 87 10.76 7.76 4.62
N THR A 88 12.08 7.78 4.83
CA THR A 88 12.67 8.20 6.10
C THR A 88 12.45 9.69 6.32
N VAL A 89 12.08 10.06 7.54
CA VAL A 89 11.80 11.44 7.96
C VAL A 89 12.50 11.77 9.27
N ASP A 90 12.78 13.05 9.47
CA ASP A 90 13.25 13.56 10.74
C ASP A 90 12.06 13.90 11.65
N LEU A 91 11.86 13.09 12.69
CA LEU A 91 10.77 13.28 13.66
C LEU A 91 10.93 14.55 14.51
N GLN A 92 12.15 15.12 14.59
CA GLN A 92 12.38 16.40 15.27
C GLN A 92 11.95 17.59 14.41
N ASN A 93 11.88 17.41 13.09
CA ASN A 93 11.43 18.44 12.16
C ASN A 93 9.92 18.35 11.90
N ARG A 94 9.15 18.74 12.90
CA ARG A 94 7.68 18.65 12.89
C ARG A 94 7.05 19.30 11.65
N GLN A 95 7.52 20.48 11.24
CA GLN A 95 6.95 21.18 10.09
C GLN A 95 7.08 20.36 8.80
N LYS A 96 8.28 19.85 8.51
CA LYS A 96 8.50 19.01 7.31
C LYS A 96 7.71 17.71 7.35
N LEU A 97 7.59 17.10 8.54
CA LEU A 97 6.78 15.90 8.72
C LEU A 97 5.31 16.19 8.42
N GLU A 98 4.74 17.22 9.02
CA GLU A 98 3.34 17.58 8.78
C GLU A 98 3.07 17.97 7.32
N ASP A 99 4.00 18.68 6.68
CA ASP A 99 3.90 19.04 5.27
C ASP A 99 3.91 17.79 4.37
N LEU A 100 4.74 16.79 4.69
CA LEU A 100 4.75 15.51 3.98
C LEU A 100 3.45 14.73 4.20
N LEU A 101 2.94 14.64 5.43
CA LEU A 101 1.69 13.95 5.72
C LEU A 101 0.52 14.59 4.96
N ARG A 102 0.43 15.94 5.00
CA ARG A 102 -0.60 16.69 4.25
C ARG A 102 -0.46 16.50 2.74
N TRP A 103 0.78 16.43 2.24
CA TRP A 103 1.04 16.12 0.84
C TRP A 103 0.52 14.74 0.47
N CYS A 104 0.81 13.69 1.27
CA CYS A 104 0.31 12.33 1.02
C CYS A 104 -1.22 12.28 0.98
N CYS A 105 -1.88 12.92 1.94
CA CYS A 105 -3.36 13.01 1.96
C CYS A 105 -3.91 13.73 0.73
N ARG A 106 -3.23 14.75 0.20
CA ARG A 106 -3.70 15.50 -0.97
C ARG A 106 -3.49 14.74 -2.28
N GLU A 107 -2.33 14.12 -2.47
CA GLU A 107 -2.00 13.47 -3.75
C GLU A 107 -2.63 12.08 -3.88
N ILE A 108 -2.75 11.34 -2.77
CA ILE A 108 -3.24 9.95 -2.76
C ILE A 108 -4.70 9.89 -2.29
N GLY A 109 -5.05 10.71 -1.30
CA GLY A 109 -6.36 10.68 -0.65
C GLY A 109 -7.48 11.43 -1.36
N ARG A 110 -7.19 12.05 -2.51
CA ARG A 110 -8.24 12.65 -3.33
C ARG A 110 -8.91 11.57 -4.16
N ALA A 111 -10.19 11.33 -3.84
CA ALA A 111 -11.14 10.70 -4.74
C ALA A 111 -11.01 11.32 -6.14
N SER A 112 -10.79 10.48 -7.15
CA SER A 112 -10.91 10.86 -8.56
C SER A 112 -12.38 10.84 -8.94
#